data_AF-A0A101IMS7-F1
#
_entry.id   AF-A0A101IMS7-F1
#
_cell.length_a   1.000
_cell.length_b   1.000
_cell.length_c   1.000
_cell.angle_alpha   90.00
_cell.angle_beta   90.00
_cell.angle_gamma   90.00
#
_symmetry.space_group_name_H-M   'P 1'
#
loop_
_entity.id
_entity.type
_entity.pdbx_description
1 polymer ?
#
loop_
_entity_poly.entity_id
_entity_poly.type
_entity_poly.pdbx_seq_one_letter_code
_entity_poly.pdbx_strand_id
1 'polypeptide(L)'
;MSYYFTGQYHKTNGDRENSHLDNISFMGKISREINQQSDLDLTIRYCDYKRGIPGPLEYPTPLAQQNDRDFNLNLKWQKREEDRDLNILTWYNFHRLYYDDPEDRYW
;
A
#
# COMPACT_ATOMS: atom_id res chain seq x y z
N MET A 1 -14.13 -17.45 12.66
CA MET A 1 -13.87 -16.31 11.74
C MET A 1 -13.09 -15.27 12.51
N SER A 2 -11.92 -14.90 12.02
CA SER A 2 -11.06 -13.88 12.61
C SER A 2 -10.79 -12.77 11.59
N TYR A 3 -10.61 -11.56 12.08
CA TYR A 3 -10.28 -10.41 11.24
C TYR A 3 -9.35 -9.48 12.01
N TYR A 4 -8.50 -8.76 11.28
CA TYR A 4 -7.80 -7.60 11.82
C TYR A 4 -7.74 -6.50 10.77
N PHE A 5 -7.74 -5.26 11.27
CA PHE A 5 -7.59 -4.07 10.44
C PHE A 5 -6.59 -3.15 11.12
N THR A 6 -5.69 -2.56 10.35
CA THR A 6 -4.76 -1.54 10.81
C THR A 6 -4.81 -0.38 9.84
N GLY A 7 -4.89 0.82 10.39
CA GLY A 7 -4.77 2.07 9.66
C GLY A 7 -3.66 2.91 10.26
N GLN A 8 -2.87 3.54 9.41
CA GLN A 8 -1.84 4.48 9.81
C GLN A 8 -1.98 5.74 8.95
N TYR A 9 -1.93 6.89 9.62
CA TYR A 9 -1.76 8.17 8.97
C TYR A 9 -0.55 8.86 9.59
N HIS A 10 0.35 9.38 8.76
CA HIS A 10 1.53 10.08 9.21
C HIS A 10 1.80 11.28 8.31
N LYS A 11 2.00 12.45 8.92
CA LYS A 11 2.33 13.67 8.22
C LYS A 11 3.49 14.39 8.90
N THR A 12 4.45 14.88 8.12
CA THR A 12 5.53 15.75 8.57
C THR A 12 5.79 16.84 7.54
N ASN A 13 6.20 18.01 8.01
CA ASN A 13 6.61 19.11 7.15
C ASN A 13 8.06 18.96 6.64
N GLY A 14 8.82 18.06 7.27
CA GLY A 14 10.25 17.91 7.02
C GLY A 14 11.08 19.08 7.57
N ASP A 15 12.40 18.90 7.58
CA ASP A 15 13.35 19.89 8.12
C ASP A 15 13.89 20.85 7.05
N ARG A 16 13.61 20.56 5.77
CA ARG A 16 14.07 21.32 4.59
C ARG A 16 12.88 21.75 3.73
N GLU A 17 13.12 22.74 2.88
CA GLU A 17 12.17 23.12 1.83
C GLU A 17 11.81 21.90 0.97
N ASN A 18 10.53 21.78 0.61
CA ASN A 18 9.98 20.71 -0.21
C ASN A 18 10.27 19.29 0.33
N SER A 19 10.42 19.13 1.64
CA SER A 19 10.70 17.82 2.27
C SER A 19 9.54 17.27 3.10
N HIS A 20 8.32 17.76 2.86
CA HIS A 20 7.12 17.25 3.51
C HIS A 20 6.84 15.80 3.10
N LEU A 21 6.14 15.09 3.97
CA LEU A 21 5.65 13.74 3.74
C LEU A 21 4.22 13.64 4.27
N ASP A 22 3.34 13.09 3.45
CA ASP A 22 2.01 12.62 3.83
C ASP A 22 1.91 11.14 3.46
N ASN A 23 1.64 10.29 4.44
CA ASN A 23 1.54 8.84 4.28
C ASN A 23 0.22 8.36 4.86
N ILE A 24 -0.49 7.57 4.07
CA ILE A 24 -1.64 6.80 4.51
C ILE A 24 -1.44 5.32 4.18
N SER A 25 -1.68 4.47 5.17
CA SER A 25 -1.59 3.02 5.02
C SER A 25 -2.80 2.35 5.64
N PHE A 26 -3.34 1.36 4.92
CA PHE A 26 -4.41 0.49 5.40
C PHE A 26 -4.03 -0.96 5.14
N MET A 27 -4.36 -1.82 6.09
CA MET A 27 -4.28 -3.26 5.91
C MET A 27 -5.50 -3.90 6.56
N GLY A 28 -6.07 -4.88 5.88
CA GLY A 28 -7.13 -5.73 6.40
C GLY A 28 -6.80 -7.18 6.10
N LYS A 29 -7.06 -8.07 7.06
CA LYS A 29 -7.07 -9.51 6.84
C LYS A 29 -8.35 -10.11 7.38
N ILE A 30 -8.95 -10.99 6.61
CA ILE A 30 -10.08 -11.82 7.01
C ILE A 30 -9.65 -13.27 6.87
N SER A 31 -9.82 -14.05 7.92
CA SER A 31 -9.50 -15.47 8.01
C SER A 31 -10.74 -16.25 8.42
N ARG A 32 -11.06 -17.29 7.66
CA ARG A 32 -12.23 -18.14 7.90
C ARG A 32 -11.89 -19.60 7.68
N GLU A 33 -12.06 -20.38 8.73
CA GLU A 33 -12.22 -21.83 8.64
C GLU A 33 -13.55 -22.10 7.90
N ILE A 34 -13.47 -22.72 6.73
CA ILE A 34 -14.64 -23.15 5.95
C ILE A 34 -15.24 -24.42 6.57
N ASN A 35 -14.36 -25.34 6.98
CA ASN A 35 -14.68 -26.59 7.66
C ASN A 35 -13.45 -27.06 8.47
N GLN A 36 -13.52 -28.23 9.09
CA GLN A 36 -12.44 -28.80 9.93
C GLN A 36 -11.11 -29.04 9.18
N GLN A 37 -11.13 -29.02 7.85
CA GLN A 37 -10.02 -29.35 6.98
C GLN A 37 -9.66 -28.22 6.02
N SER A 38 -10.32 -27.05 6.07
CA SER A 38 -10.17 -26.02 5.03
C SER A 38 -10.22 -24.61 5.59
N ASP A 39 -9.24 -23.80 5.21
CA ASP A 39 -9.05 -22.41 5.63
C ASP A 39 -9.03 -21.48 4.42
N LEU A 40 -9.56 -20.26 4.60
CA LEU A 40 -9.53 -19.18 3.62
C LEU A 40 -9.04 -17.89 4.27
N ASP A 41 -8.00 -17.30 3.69
CA ASP A 41 -7.44 -16.01 4.09
C ASP A 41 -7.54 -15.02 2.92
N LEU A 42 -8.13 -13.86 3.19
CA LEU A 42 -8.11 -12.70 2.30
C LEU A 42 -7.31 -11.59 2.97
N THR A 43 -6.31 -11.04 2.30
CA THR A 43 -5.53 -9.89 2.77
C THR A 43 -5.58 -8.77 1.74
N ILE A 44 -5.87 -7.56 2.18
CA ILE A 44 -5.88 -6.34 1.37
C ILE A 44 -4.94 -5.34 2.04
N ARG A 45 -4.07 -4.70 1.27
CA ARG A 45 -3.18 -3.64 1.74
C ARG A 45 -3.18 -2.49 0.74
N TYR A 46 -3.19 -1.27 1.25
CA TYR A 46 -3.05 -0.05 0.49
C TYR A 46 -2.03 0.85 1.20
N CYS A 47 -1.10 1.44 0.46
CA CYS A 47 -0.20 2.48 0.95
C CYS A 47 -0.11 3.59 -0.11
N ASP A 48 -0.15 4.85 0.32
CA ASP A 48 0.03 6.02 -0.54
C ASP A 48 0.95 6.99 0.19
N TYR A 49 2.14 7.18 -0.37
CA TYR A 49 3.13 8.14 0.08
C TYR A 49 3.16 9.32 -0.87
N LYS A 50 2.99 10.52 -0.33
CA LYS A 50 3.17 11.78 -1.05
C LYS A 50 4.31 12.52 -0.39
N ARG A 51 5.44 12.60 -1.09
CA ARG A 51 6.63 13.31 -0.60
C ARG A 51 6.89 14.52 -1.48
N GLY A 52 7.24 15.64 -0.86
CA GLY A 52 7.88 16.73 -1.58
C GLY A 52 9.21 16.27 -2.18
N ILE A 53 9.70 16.98 -3.20
CA ILE A 53 11.02 16.75 -3.75
C ILE A 53 11.98 17.79 -3.18
N PRO A 54 12.92 17.39 -2.28
CA PRO A 54 13.91 18.32 -1.76
C PRO A 54 14.75 18.89 -2.90
N GLY A 55 14.77 20.20 -3.02
CA GLY A 55 15.46 20.90 -4.09
C GLY A 55 15.35 22.41 -3.95
N PRO A 56 16.07 23.17 -4.78
CA PRO A 56 15.90 24.62 -4.86
C PRO A 56 14.44 25.01 -5.14
N LEU A 57 13.99 26.15 -4.62
CA LEU A 57 12.65 26.70 -4.93
C LEU A 57 12.44 27.00 -6.42
N GLU A 58 13.54 27.10 -7.18
CA GLU A 58 13.52 27.43 -8.61
C GLU A 58 13.24 26.20 -9.49
N TYR A 59 13.61 24.98 -9.06
CA TYR A 59 13.35 23.73 -9.79
C TYR A 59 13.74 22.48 -8.95
N PRO A 60 12.85 21.48 -8.79
CA PRO A 60 11.45 21.46 -9.17
C PRO A 60 10.61 22.46 -8.38
N THR A 61 9.38 22.76 -8.82
CA THR A 61 8.57 23.80 -8.16
C THR A 61 8.30 23.45 -6.69
N PRO A 62 8.04 24.43 -5.80
CA PRO A 62 7.78 24.16 -4.39
C PRO A 62 6.57 23.25 -4.12
N LEU A 63 5.69 23.09 -5.10
CA LEU A 63 4.52 22.20 -5.04
C LEU A 63 4.77 20.83 -5.68
N ALA A 64 5.95 20.60 -6.24
CA ALA A 64 6.31 19.34 -6.87
C ALA A 64 6.37 18.20 -5.85
N GLN A 65 5.77 17.08 -6.24
CA GLN A 65 5.64 15.90 -5.39
C GLN A 65 6.04 14.64 -6.15
N GLN A 66 6.64 13.72 -5.42
CA GLN A 66 6.75 12.35 -5.83
C GLN A 66 5.74 11.52 -5.06
N ASN A 67 4.88 10.81 -5.79
CA ASN A 67 3.85 9.96 -5.23
C ASN A 67 4.24 8.50 -5.46
N ASP A 68 4.12 7.70 -4.41
CA ASP A 68 4.38 6.26 -4.42
C ASP A 68 3.17 5.52 -3.85
N ARG A 69 2.51 4.73 -4.69
CA ARG A 69 1.27 4.03 -4.35
C ARG A 69 1.42 2.53 -4.53
N ASP A 70 1.10 1.81 -3.46
CA ASP A 70 1.03 0.36 -3.43
C ASP A 70 -0.38 -0.13 -3.11
N PHE A 71 -0.82 -1.14 -3.85
CA PHE A 71 -2.01 -1.92 -3.54
C PHE A 71 -1.67 -3.41 -3.66
N ASN A 72 -1.98 -4.17 -2.61
CA ASN A 72 -1.81 -5.62 -2.59
C ASN A 72 -3.14 -6.30 -2.23
N LEU A 73 -3.48 -7.33 -2.99
CA LEU A 73 -4.57 -8.24 -2.72
C LEU A 73 -4.00 -9.65 -2.72
N ASN A 74 -4.29 -10.42 -1.68
CA ASN A 74 -3.85 -11.80 -1.54
C ASN A 74 -5.01 -12.67 -1.06
N LEU A 75 -5.24 -13.78 -1.76
CA LEU A 75 -6.19 -14.83 -1.39
C LEU A 75 -5.43 -16.13 -1.23
N LYS A 76 -5.46 -16.70 -0.03
CA LYS A 76 -4.91 -18.02 0.27
C LYS A 76 -6.05 -18.95 0.66
N TRP A 77 -6.11 -20.10 0.01
CA TRP A 77 -6.95 -21.22 0.43
C TRP A 77 -6.05 -22.41 0.75
N GLN A 78 -6.30 -23.05 1.89
CA GLN A 78 -5.58 -24.23 2.33
C GLN A 78 -6.59 -25.34 2.63
N LYS A 79 -6.28 -26.56 2.20
CA LYS A 79 -7.01 -27.77 2.58
C LYS A 79 -6.02 -28.80 3.12
N ARG A 80 -6.35 -29.39 4.28
CA ARG A 80 -5.58 -30.46 4.93
C ARG A 80 -6.37 -31.76 4.83
N GLU A 81 -5.80 -32.76 4.17
CA GLU A 81 -6.31 -34.12 4.11
C GLU A 81 -5.35 -35.03 4.90
N GLU A 82 -5.77 -36.27 5.17
CA GLU A 82 -5.02 -37.21 6.03
C GLU A 82 -3.57 -37.45 5.53
N ASP A 83 -3.40 -37.55 4.21
CA ASP A 83 -2.10 -37.84 3.58
C ASP A 83 -1.55 -36.69 2.73
N ARG A 84 -2.22 -35.54 2.67
CA ARG A 84 -1.80 -34.41 1.81
C ARG A 84 -2.37 -33.07 2.22
N ASP A 85 -1.57 -32.03 1.98
CA ASP A 85 -2.00 -30.64 2.09
C ASP A 85 -2.03 -29.98 0.71
N LEU A 86 -3.13 -29.31 0.40
CA LEU A 86 -3.29 -28.50 -0.80
C LEU A 86 -3.30 -27.02 -0.40
N ASN A 87 -2.46 -26.22 -1.05
CA ASN A 87 -2.40 -24.77 -0.83
C ASN A 87 -2.54 -24.06 -2.18
N ILE A 88 -3.53 -23.19 -2.30
CA ILE A 88 -3.73 -22.30 -3.44
C ILE A 88 -3.51 -20.87 -2.96
N LEU A 89 -2.62 -20.15 -3.64
CA LEU A 89 -2.32 -18.76 -3.37
C LEU A 89 -2.50 -17.97 -4.66
N THR A 90 -3.30 -16.91 -4.61
CA THR A 90 -3.41 -15.94 -5.70
C THR A 90 -3.17 -14.55 -5.15
N TRP A 91 -2.43 -13.75 -5.91
CA TRP A 91 -2.10 -12.39 -5.50
C TRP A 91 -2.20 -11.43 -6.69
N TYR A 92 -2.52 -10.19 -6.37
CA TYR A 92 -2.48 -9.07 -7.29
C TYR A 92 -1.77 -7.92 -6.61
N ASN A 93 -0.74 -7.41 -7.27
CA ASN A 93 0.05 -6.29 -6.79
C ASN A 93 0.03 -5.20 -7.84
N PHE A 94 -0.28 -3.99 -7.40
CA PHE A 94 -0.18 -2.78 -8.20
C PHE A 94 0.76 -1.82 -7.48
N HIS A 95 1.77 -1.36 -8.19
CA HIS A 95 2.73 -0.38 -7.72
C HIS A 95 2.82 0.74 -8.74
N ARG A 96 2.77 2.00 -8.29
CA ARG A 96 2.91 3.17 -9.16
C ARG A 96 3.70 4.26 -8.46
N LEU A 97 4.85 4.56 -9.02
CA LEU A 97 5.66 5.74 -8.71
C LEU A 97 5.44 6.79 -9.80
N TYR A 98 5.09 8.01 -9.43
CA TYR A 98 4.90 9.09 -10.40
C TYR A 98 5.27 10.46 -9.82
N TYR A 99 5.66 11.35 -10.72
CA TYR A 99 5.96 12.73 -10.43
C TYR A 99 4.74 13.60 -10.76
N ASP A 100 4.44 14.56 -9.91
CA ASP A 100 3.39 15.55 -10.12
C ASP A 100 3.97 16.94 -9.82
N ASP A 101 4.05 17.78 -10.85
CA ASP A 101 4.44 19.18 -10.75
C ASP A 101 3.28 20.03 -11.28
N PRO A 102 2.43 20.54 -10.39
CA PRO A 102 1.24 21.27 -10.80
C PRO A 102 1.56 22.60 -11.51
N GLU A 103 2.78 23.11 -11.37
CA GLU A 103 3.24 24.40 -11.89
C GLU A 103 4.07 24.28 -13.18
N ASP A 104 4.46 23.08 -13.61
CA ASP A 104 5.21 22.80 -14.86
C ASP A 104 4.34 22.93 -16.14
N ARG A 105 3.39 23.88 -16.16
CA ARG A 105 2.43 24.10 -17.26
C ARG A 105 2.86 25.16 -18.27
N TYR A 106 4.13 25.51 -18.34
CA TYR A 106 4.63 26.50 -19.30
C TYR A 106 5.57 25.86 -20.32
N TRP A 107 4.97 25.24 -21.35
CA TRP A 107 5.56 25.10 -22.68
C TRP A 107 4.84 26.05 -23.64
#